data_AF-A0A1F6IF58-F1
#
_entry.id   AF-A0A1F6IF58-F1
#
_cell.length_a   1.000
_cell.length_b   1.000
_cell.length_c   1.000
_cell.angle_alpha   90.00
_cell.angle_beta   90.00
_cell.angle_gamma   90.00
#
_symmetry.space_group_name_H-M   'P 1'
#
loop_
_entity.id
_entity.type
_entity.pdbx_description
1 polymer ?
#
loop_
_entity_poly.entity_id
_entity_poly.type
_entity_poly.pdbx_seq_one_letter_code
_entity_poly.pdbx_strand_id
1 'polypeptide(L)'
;MDEENKIQQGFPVPKPNLSDRIVVFLNTKKIIAGLAVIVLVLFIIVPFIFFRQSKKIKQTPKFSPVPAANPSIQAPSPKSIPTITLPPEDTYVSDQLIIKYKPGQSPDELQDQTKLREIELADKEAGVLSKEKLYKDTTDNNLRTYYLIKLKTGSDLLQAITILKNLSEVDNVETNAIVQPF
;
A
#
# COMPACT_ATOMS: atom_id res chain seq x y z
N MET A 1 55.68 -23.78 32.68
CA MET A 1 55.41 -25.23 32.80
C MET A 1 54.02 -25.47 32.22
N ASP A 2 53.76 -25.09 30.98
CA ASP A 2 54.34 -25.55 29.69
C ASP A 2 53.43 -26.63 29.12
N GLU A 3 52.58 -26.27 28.14
CA GLU A 3 52.34 -27.12 26.98
C GLU A 3 51.68 -26.30 25.86
N GLU A 4 52.57 -25.73 25.06
CA GLU A 4 52.31 -25.27 23.70
C GLU A 4 52.41 -26.47 22.74
N ASN A 5 51.63 -26.42 21.65
CA ASN A 5 52.00 -26.90 20.31
C ASN A 5 51.69 -28.36 19.89
N LYS A 6 50.78 -28.51 18.90
CA LYS A 6 50.74 -29.47 17.75
C LYS A 6 49.30 -29.47 17.17
N ILE A 7 48.96 -29.36 15.88
CA ILE A 7 49.61 -29.50 14.58
C ILE A 7 48.77 -28.75 13.53
N GLN A 8 49.45 -28.05 12.61
CA GLN A 8 48.91 -27.59 11.32
C GLN A 8 48.87 -28.76 10.32
N GLN A 9 47.75 -28.98 9.61
CA GLN A 9 47.75 -29.66 8.32
C GLN A 9 46.79 -28.94 7.37
N GLY A 10 47.37 -28.29 6.34
CA GLY A 10 46.65 -27.59 5.30
C GLY A 10 46.10 -28.55 4.24
N PHE A 11 44.86 -28.32 3.82
CA PHE A 11 44.25 -28.93 2.64
C PHE A 11 44.75 -28.20 1.37
N PRO A 12 45.14 -28.90 0.29
CA PRO A 12 45.47 -28.24 -0.96
C PRO A 12 44.21 -27.66 -1.60
N VAL A 13 44.17 -26.34 -1.78
CA VAL A 13 43.12 -25.65 -2.53
C VAL A 13 43.30 -25.98 -4.02
N PRO A 14 42.30 -26.58 -4.70
CA PRO A 14 42.38 -26.82 -6.14
C PRO A 14 42.40 -25.48 -6.89
N LYS A 15 43.42 -25.29 -7.75
CA LYS A 15 43.49 -24.11 -8.63
C LYS A 15 42.37 -24.19 -9.67
N PRO A 16 41.54 -23.15 -9.84
CA PRO A 16 40.49 -23.15 -10.85
C PRO A 16 41.09 -23.13 -12.27
N ASN A 17 40.70 -24.09 -13.09
CA ASN A 17 41.13 -24.19 -14.49
C ASN A 17 40.55 -23.01 -15.31
N LEU A 18 41.42 -22.31 -16.05
CA LEU A 18 41.08 -21.15 -16.87
C LEU A 18 40.10 -21.48 -18.02
N SER A 19 40.05 -22.74 -18.46
CA SER A 19 39.17 -23.22 -19.52
C SER A 19 37.68 -23.14 -19.16
N ASP A 20 37.32 -23.30 -17.89
CA ASP A 20 35.92 -23.28 -17.45
C ASP A 20 35.32 -21.86 -17.48
N ARG A 21 36.16 -20.83 -17.36
CA ARG A 21 35.69 -19.43 -17.42
C ARG A 21 35.22 -19.02 -18.82
N ILE A 22 35.84 -19.53 -19.88
CA ILE A 22 35.56 -19.08 -21.25
C ILE A 22 34.19 -19.57 -21.74
N VAL A 23 33.81 -20.81 -21.40
CA VAL A 23 32.52 -21.40 -21.79
C VAL A 23 31.35 -20.69 -21.10
N VAL A 24 31.53 -20.28 -19.84
CA VAL A 24 30.50 -19.53 -19.08
C VAL A 24 30.26 -18.14 -19.70
N PHE A 25 31.31 -17.46 -20.16
CA PHE A 25 31.17 -16.13 -20.77
C PHE A 25 30.41 -16.14 -22.11
N LEU A 26 30.52 -17.21 -22.92
CA LEU A 26 29.80 -17.31 -24.20
C LEU A 26 28.29 -17.54 -24.01
N ASN A 27 27.90 -18.35 -23.03
CA ASN A 27 26.48 -18.60 -22.74
C ASN A 27 25.79 -17.39 -22.09
N THR A 28 26.53 -16.58 -21.33
CA THR A 28 26.00 -15.37 -20.67
C THR A 28 25.58 -14.30 -21.68
N LYS A 29 26.31 -14.13 -22.79
CA LYS A 29 25.98 -13.14 -23.84
C LYS A 29 24.65 -13.44 -24.56
N LYS A 30 24.33 -14.72 -24.79
CA LYS A 30 23.06 -15.12 -25.42
C LYS A 30 21.86 -14.90 -24.49
N ILE A 31 22.04 -15.12 -23.18
CA ILE A 31 21.00 -14.88 -22.16
C ILE A 31 20.72 -13.37 -22.04
N ILE A 32 21.77 -12.54 -21.99
CA ILE A 32 21.63 -11.08 -21.91
C ILE A 32 20.90 -10.53 -23.15
N ALA A 33 21.23 -11.03 -24.35
CA ALA A 33 20.54 -10.62 -25.57
C ALA A 33 19.05 -11.00 -25.57
N GLY A 34 18.70 -12.21 -25.09
CA GLY A 34 17.30 -12.64 -24.97
C GLY A 34 16.50 -11.80 -23.97
N LEU A 35 17.11 -11.46 -22.84
CA LEU A 35 16.47 -10.65 -21.79
C LEU A 35 16.24 -9.20 -22.25
N ALA A 36 17.18 -8.63 -23.02
CA ALA A 36 17.03 -7.31 -23.61
C ALA A 36 15.85 -7.22 -24.60
N VAL A 37 15.63 -8.27 -25.41
CA VAL A 37 14.50 -8.33 -26.34
C VAL A 37 13.16 -8.40 -25.60
N ILE A 38 13.08 -9.18 -24.52
CA ILE A 38 11.85 -9.28 -23.70
C ILE A 38 11.52 -7.92 -23.07
N VAL A 39 12.52 -7.22 -22.52
CA VAL A 39 12.33 -5.88 -21.93
C VAL A 39 11.87 -4.87 -22.99
N LEU A 40 12.44 -4.91 -24.20
CA LEU A 40 12.04 -4.03 -25.31
C LEU A 40 10.58 -4.29 -25.73
N VAL A 41 10.17 -5.55 -25.84
CA VAL A 41 8.79 -5.93 -26.21
C VAL A 41 7.79 -5.47 -25.15
N LEU A 42 8.10 -5.61 -23.86
CA LEU A 42 7.25 -5.13 -22.78
C LEU A 42 7.12 -3.60 -22.79
N PHE A 43 8.21 -2.88 -23.05
CA PHE A 43 8.19 -1.41 -23.11
C PHE A 43 7.40 -0.84 -24.31
N ILE A 44 7.28 -1.57 -25.42
CA ILE A 44 6.56 -1.09 -26.60
C ILE A 44 5.09 -1.52 -26.59
N ILE A 45 4.78 -2.76 -26.21
CA ILE A 45 3.42 -3.32 -26.31
C ILE A 45 2.51 -2.83 -25.15
N VAL A 46 3.03 -2.77 -23.92
CA VAL A 46 2.24 -2.40 -22.73
C VAL A 46 1.65 -0.98 -22.81
N PRO A 47 2.40 0.07 -23.21
CA PRO A 47 1.79 1.41 -23.34
C PRO A 47 0.78 1.50 -24.49
N PHE A 48 0.90 0.66 -25.54
CA PHE A 48 -0.04 0.65 -26.66
C PHE A 48 -1.43 0.14 -26.28
N ILE A 49 -1.53 -0.79 -25.33
CA ILE A 49 -2.82 -1.29 -24.81
C ILE A 49 -3.49 -0.22 -23.92
N PHE A 50 -2.72 0.48 -23.08
CA PHE A 50 -3.24 1.52 -22.19
C PHE A 50 -3.76 2.76 -22.94
N PHE A 51 -3.17 3.13 -24.08
CA PHE A 51 -3.55 4.35 -24.80
C PHE A 51 -4.91 4.28 -25.53
N ARG A 52 -5.46 3.07 -25.77
CA ARG A 52 -6.75 2.92 -26.48
C ARG A 52 -8.00 3.16 -25.63
N GLN A 53 -7.91 3.21 -24.30
CA GLN A 53 -9.11 3.30 -23.44
C GLN A 53 -9.56 4.72 -23.05
N SER A 54 -8.82 5.78 -23.38
CA SER A 54 -9.14 7.14 -22.90
C SER A 54 -10.11 7.95 -23.79
N LYS A 55 -10.95 7.31 -24.61
CA LYS A 55 -11.96 8.03 -25.40
C LYS A 55 -13.36 7.49 -25.12
N LYS A 56 -13.99 8.05 -24.09
CA LYS A 56 -15.42 8.45 -24.03
C LYS A 56 -15.80 8.71 -22.57
N ILE A 57 -16.15 9.96 -22.24
CA ILE A 57 -17.35 10.36 -21.49
C ILE A 57 -17.49 11.88 -21.72
N LYS A 58 -18.39 12.24 -22.65
CA LYS A 58 -19.05 13.54 -22.66
C LYS A 58 -20.51 13.24 -22.37
N GLN A 59 -21.07 13.78 -21.30
CA GLN A 59 -22.46 14.23 -21.25
C GLN A 59 -22.76 14.90 -19.90
N THR A 60 -22.92 16.22 -19.94
CA THR A 60 -23.66 17.01 -18.95
C THR A 60 -25.17 16.79 -19.16
N PRO A 61 -25.96 16.41 -18.14
CA PRO A 61 -27.41 16.50 -18.22
C PRO A 61 -27.86 17.95 -17.97
N LYS A 62 -28.58 18.51 -18.96
CA LYS A 62 -29.39 19.73 -18.83
C LYS A 62 -30.56 19.45 -17.89
N PHE A 63 -30.76 20.31 -16.89
CA PHE A 63 -32.03 20.38 -16.17
C PHE A 63 -33.10 21.04 -17.06
N SER A 64 -34.25 20.37 -17.19
CA SER A 64 -35.47 20.94 -17.77
C SER A 64 -36.46 21.20 -16.63
N PRO A 65 -37.12 22.37 -16.56
CA PRO A 65 -38.12 22.63 -15.54
C PRO A 65 -39.48 22.06 -15.97
N VAL A 66 -40.16 21.35 -15.07
CA VAL A 66 -41.58 20.97 -15.23
C VAL A 66 -42.32 21.40 -13.95
N PRO A 67 -43.55 21.94 -14.05
CA PRO A 67 -44.19 22.67 -12.97
C PRO A 67 -44.79 21.77 -11.88
N ALA A 68 -45.00 22.39 -10.73
CA ALA A 68 -45.52 21.82 -9.50
C ALA A 68 -46.91 21.16 -9.62
N ALA A 69 -47.04 19.97 -9.04
CA ALA A 69 -48.24 19.52 -8.33
C ALA A 69 -47.85 18.44 -7.31
N ASN A 70 -48.05 18.76 -6.03
CA ASN A 70 -47.88 17.85 -4.90
C ASN A 70 -49.07 16.84 -4.90
N PRO A 71 -48.86 15.58 -4.51
CA PRO A 71 -49.15 15.25 -3.13
C PRO A 71 -48.14 14.29 -2.50
N SER A 72 -47.63 14.71 -1.33
CA SER A 72 -47.18 13.91 -0.17
C SER A 72 -47.00 12.39 -0.40
N ILE A 73 -45.79 11.99 -0.78
CA ILE A 73 -45.26 10.67 -0.44
C ILE A 73 -44.01 10.92 0.41
N GLN A 74 -44.08 10.46 1.64
CA GLN A 74 -43.03 10.55 2.65
C GLN A 74 -41.74 9.93 2.07
N ALA A 75 -40.79 10.80 1.70
CA ALA A 75 -39.47 10.36 1.26
C ALA A 75 -38.80 9.60 2.42
N PRO A 76 -38.16 8.44 2.18
CA PRO A 76 -37.28 7.86 3.18
C PRO A 76 -36.21 8.90 3.51
N SER A 77 -36.12 9.24 4.79
CA SER A 77 -35.16 10.21 5.31
C SER A 77 -33.77 9.89 4.76
N PRO A 78 -33.03 10.85 4.19
CA PRO A 78 -31.69 10.61 3.70
C PRO A 78 -30.86 10.10 4.87
N LYS A 79 -30.37 8.86 4.75
CA LYS A 79 -29.43 8.25 5.68
C LYS A 79 -28.27 9.23 5.81
N SER A 80 -28.18 9.90 6.96
CA SER A 80 -27.18 10.93 7.21
C SER A 80 -25.79 10.33 7.00
N ILE A 81 -25.15 10.70 5.89
CA ILE A 81 -23.74 10.39 5.67
C ILE A 81 -23.00 11.14 6.80
N PRO A 82 -22.25 10.46 7.67
CA PRO A 82 -21.48 11.15 8.69
C PRO A 82 -20.51 12.09 7.99
N THR A 83 -20.70 13.40 8.20
CA THR A 83 -19.76 14.41 7.70
C THR A 83 -18.46 14.24 8.49
N ILE A 84 -17.42 13.76 7.82
CA ILE A 84 -16.07 13.70 8.40
C ILE A 84 -15.53 15.13 8.33
N THR A 85 -15.42 15.78 9.49
CA THR A 85 -14.78 17.09 9.61
C THR A 85 -13.36 16.89 10.12
N LEU A 86 -12.37 17.33 9.35
CA LEU A 86 -10.99 17.36 9.81
C LEU A 86 -10.82 18.43 10.91
N PRO A 87 -9.96 18.18 11.91
CA PRO A 87 -9.54 19.22 12.83
C PRO A 87 -8.72 20.31 12.09
N PRO A 88 -8.35 21.44 12.72
CA PRO A 88 -7.52 22.47 12.08
C PRO A 88 -6.14 21.93 11.67
N GLU A 89 -5.58 22.33 10.53
CA GLU A 89 -4.31 21.77 10.00
C GLU A 89 -3.14 21.78 11.00
N ASP A 90 -3.04 22.79 11.86
CA ASP A 90 -1.96 22.91 12.86
C ASP A 90 -2.09 21.97 14.06
N THR A 91 -3.13 21.13 14.10
CA THR A 91 -3.40 20.21 15.22
C THR A 91 -3.04 18.75 14.91
N TYR A 92 -2.60 18.45 13.70
CA TYR A 92 -2.25 17.09 13.28
C TYR A 92 -1.17 17.07 12.20
N VAL A 93 -0.57 15.90 11.98
CA VAL A 93 0.44 15.69 10.96
C VAL A 93 -0.24 15.37 9.62
N SER A 94 -0.09 16.25 8.63
CA SER A 94 -0.89 16.26 7.40
C SER A 94 -0.70 15.07 6.45
N ASP A 95 0.38 14.31 6.60
CA ASP A 95 0.67 13.12 5.80
C ASP A 95 0.58 11.82 6.62
N GLN A 96 -0.02 11.87 7.81
CA GLN A 96 -0.11 10.73 8.71
C GLN A 96 -1.52 10.49 9.23
N LEU A 97 -1.92 9.22 9.17
CA LEU A 97 -3.16 8.73 9.75
C LEU A 97 -2.86 7.60 10.74
N ILE A 98 -3.70 7.46 11.74
CA ILE A 98 -3.73 6.31 12.63
C ILE A 98 -4.90 5.45 12.20
N ILE A 99 -4.64 4.19 11.90
CA ILE A 99 -5.67 3.20 11.61
C ILE A 99 -5.72 2.17 12.72
N LYS A 100 -6.93 1.82 13.13
CA LYS A 100 -7.21 0.74 14.05
C LYS A 100 -7.96 -0.36 13.31
N TYR A 101 -7.36 -1.53 13.21
CA TYR A 101 -8.03 -2.71 12.68
C TYR A 101 -8.87 -3.38 13.77
N LYS A 102 -9.88 -4.15 13.33
CA LYS A 102 -10.60 -5.06 14.22
C LYS A 102 -9.66 -6.18 14.70
N PRO A 103 -9.88 -6.75 15.89
CA PRO A 103 -9.06 -7.85 16.41
C PRO A 103 -8.98 -9.01 15.42
N GLY A 104 -7.76 -9.51 15.13
CA GLY A 104 -7.55 -10.60 14.16
C GLY A 104 -7.79 -10.21 12.70
N GLN A 105 -8.00 -8.93 12.38
CA GLN A 105 -8.19 -8.42 11.02
C GLN A 105 -7.07 -7.48 10.59
N SER A 106 -6.01 -7.34 11.38
CA SER A 106 -4.83 -6.58 10.95
C SER A 106 -4.07 -7.33 9.86
N PRO A 107 -3.34 -6.64 8.95
CA PRO A 107 -2.68 -7.27 7.81
C PRO A 107 -1.69 -8.39 8.15
N ASP A 108 -1.16 -8.40 9.37
CA ASP A 108 -0.22 -9.38 9.88
C ASP A 108 -0.88 -10.59 10.58
N GLU A 109 -2.12 -10.44 11.02
CA GLU A 109 -2.90 -11.50 11.69
C GLU A 109 -3.89 -12.17 10.73
N LEU A 110 -4.30 -11.43 9.68
CA LEU A 110 -5.32 -11.84 8.74
C LEU A 110 -4.81 -12.95 7.81
N GLN A 111 -5.53 -14.07 7.79
CA GLN A 111 -5.18 -15.23 6.95
C GLN A 111 -5.88 -15.21 5.58
N ASP A 112 -6.95 -14.44 5.45
CA ASP A 112 -7.74 -14.35 4.22
C ASP A 112 -7.02 -13.48 3.17
N GLN A 113 -6.51 -14.14 2.13
CA GLN A 113 -5.79 -13.52 1.03
C GLN A 113 -6.65 -12.53 0.22
N THR A 114 -7.96 -12.73 0.17
CA THR A 114 -8.87 -11.83 -0.56
C THR A 114 -8.92 -10.48 0.15
N LYS A 115 -9.14 -10.52 1.47
CA LYS A 115 -9.19 -9.31 2.30
C LYS A 115 -7.84 -8.60 2.37
N LEU A 116 -6.73 -9.35 2.44
CA LEU A 116 -5.39 -8.75 2.35
C LEU A 116 -5.23 -7.95 1.05
N ARG A 117 -5.67 -8.50 -0.08
CA ARG A 117 -5.62 -7.82 -1.37
C ARG A 117 -6.54 -6.59 -1.43
N GLU A 118 -7.70 -6.64 -0.78
CA GLU A 118 -8.60 -5.49 -0.66
C GLU A 118 -7.95 -4.36 0.16
N ILE A 119 -7.31 -4.69 1.27
CA ILE A 119 -6.54 -3.73 2.07
C ILE A 119 -5.41 -3.12 1.24
N GLU A 120 -4.64 -3.93 0.51
CA GLU A 120 -3.55 -3.43 -0.35
C GLU A 120 -4.06 -2.51 -1.46
N LEU A 121 -5.23 -2.81 -2.04
CA LEU A 121 -5.83 -1.98 -3.07
C LEU A 121 -6.29 -0.64 -2.50
N ALA A 122 -6.95 -0.66 -1.34
CA ALA A 122 -7.39 0.54 -0.63
C ALA A 122 -6.20 1.39 -0.18
N ASP A 123 -5.12 0.78 0.31
CA ASP A 123 -3.87 1.48 0.65
C ASP A 123 -3.30 2.20 -0.58
N LYS A 124 -3.30 1.54 -1.73
CA LYS A 124 -2.82 2.14 -2.99
C LYS A 124 -3.71 3.29 -3.45
N GLU A 125 -5.03 3.14 -3.35
CA GLU A 125 -6.01 4.17 -3.72
C GLU A 125 -5.94 5.38 -2.79
N ALA A 126 -5.78 5.15 -1.48
CA ALA A 126 -5.58 6.20 -0.47
C ALA A 126 -4.19 6.87 -0.55
N GLY A 127 -3.27 6.34 -1.36
CA GLY A 127 -1.93 6.89 -1.53
C GLY A 127 -1.00 6.61 -0.34
N VAL A 128 -1.17 5.47 0.32
CA VAL A 128 -0.30 5.00 1.42
C VAL A 128 1.09 4.67 0.87
N LEU A 129 2.13 5.14 1.56
CA LEU A 129 3.53 4.83 1.31
C LEU A 129 4.07 3.75 2.24
N SER A 130 3.67 3.78 3.51
CA SER A 130 4.13 2.79 4.50
C SER A 130 3.17 2.68 5.67
N LYS A 131 3.21 1.53 6.33
CA LYS A 131 2.44 1.21 7.53
C LYS A 131 3.39 0.72 8.62
N GLU A 132 3.29 1.31 9.80
CA GLU A 132 4.13 0.96 10.95
C GLU A 132 3.25 0.66 12.16
N LYS A 133 3.48 -0.47 12.84
CA LYS A 133 2.80 -0.76 14.10
C LYS A 133 3.19 0.26 15.15
N LEU A 134 2.19 0.87 15.79
CA LEU A 134 2.41 1.83 16.88
C LEU A 134 2.91 1.12 18.16
N TYR A 135 2.41 -0.08 18.44
CA TYR A 135 2.76 -0.85 19.64
C TYR A 135 3.35 -2.21 19.26
N LYS A 136 4.66 -2.24 18.99
CA LYS A 136 5.37 -3.45 18.50
C LYS A 136 5.52 -4.54 19.58
N ASP A 137 5.82 -4.12 20.82
CA ASP A 137 6.21 -5.03 21.91
C ASP A 137 5.10 -5.29 22.93
N THR A 138 3.86 -4.90 22.64
CA THR A 138 2.73 -5.09 23.56
C THR A 138 2.19 -6.52 23.53
N THR A 139 1.70 -7.02 24.66
CA THR A 139 0.92 -8.27 24.75
C THR A 139 -0.58 -8.04 24.68
N ASP A 140 -1.03 -6.79 24.73
CA ASP A 140 -2.45 -6.45 24.65
C ASP A 140 -2.94 -6.58 23.21
N ASN A 141 -3.91 -7.47 22.99
CA ASN A 141 -4.51 -7.71 21.69
C ASN A 141 -5.14 -6.46 21.08
N ASN A 142 -5.65 -5.52 21.88
CA ASN A 142 -6.25 -4.29 21.38
C ASN A 142 -5.21 -3.31 20.88
N LEU A 143 -4.06 -3.21 21.55
CA LEU A 143 -3.00 -2.27 21.17
C LEU A 143 -2.26 -2.73 19.91
N ARG A 144 -2.21 -4.04 19.64
CA ARG A 144 -1.58 -4.61 18.43
C ARG A 144 -2.26 -4.21 17.12
N THR A 145 -3.51 -3.77 17.17
CA THR A 145 -4.28 -3.44 15.96
C THR A 145 -4.08 -2.00 15.46
N TYR A 146 -3.26 -1.21 16.16
CA TYR A 146 -2.99 0.19 15.81
C TYR A 146 -1.75 0.34 14.92
N TYR A 147 -1.94 1.05 13.82
CA TYR A 147 -0.91 1.33 12.83
C TYR A 147 -0.85 2.82 12.51
N LEU A 148 0.36 3.33 12.37
CA LEU A 148 0.66 4.62 11.76
C LEU A 148 0.81 4.42 10.25
N ILE A 149 0.03 5.19 9.50
CA ILE A 149 -0.01 5.18 8.05
C ILE A 149 0.64 6.47 7.56
N LYS A 150 1.71 6.35 6.77
CA LYS A 150 2.32 7.49 6.08
C LYS A 150 1.78 7.55 4.66
N LEU A 151 1.20 8.68 4.30
CA LEU A 151 0.65 8.95 2.98
C LEU A 151 1.69 9.65 2.10
N LYS A 152 1.42 9.71 0.80
CA LYS A 152 2.16 10.58 -0.12
C LYS A 152 1.94 12.05 0.28
N THR A 153 2.98 12.85 0.15
CA THR A 153 2.89 14.30 0.34
C THR A 153 1.85 14.88 -0.63
N GLY A 154 0.93 15.69 -0.10
CA GLY A 154 -0.17 16.29 -0.88
C GLY A 154 -1.36 15.36 -1.15
N SER A 155 -1.39 14.16 -0.53
CA SER A 155 -2.61 13.32 -0.54
C SER A 155 -3.78 14.03 0.16
N ASP A 156 -4.98 13.85 -0.39
CA ASP A 156 -6.21 14.30 0.25
C ASP A 156 -6.53 13.38 1.45
N LEU A 157 -6.39 13.91 2.65
CA LEU A 157 -6.66 13.19 3.89
C LEU A 157 -8.12 12.75 4.03
N LEU A 158 -9.07 13.59 3.64
CA LEU A 158 -10.49 13.24 3.72
C LEU A 158 -10.80 12.08 2.80
N GLN A 159 -10.25 12.11 1.59
CA GLN A 159 -10.37 11.01 0.64
C GLN A 159 -9.74 9.73 1.19
N ALA A 160 -8.50 9.82 1.71
CA ALA A 160 -7.79 8.68 2.29
C ALA A 160 -8.55 8.07 3.48
N ILE A 161 -9.04 8.91 4.40
CA ILE A 161 -9.87 8.46 5.54
C ILE A 161 -11.14 7.78 5.03
N THR A 162 -11.81 8.34 4.02
CA THR A 162 -13.04 7.77 3.47
C THR A 162 -12.79 6.39 2.86
N ILE A 163 -11.74 6.24 2.06
CA ILE A 163 -11.36 4.96 1.45
C ILE A 163 -11.06 3.93 2.54
N LEU A 164 -10.19 4.27 3.50
CA LEU A 164 -9.73 3.34 4.54
C LEU A 164 -10.85 2.97 5.52
N LYS A 165 -11.76 3.90 5.86
CA LYS A 165 -12.91 3.61 6.74
C LYS A 165 -13.95 2.68 6.11
N ASN A 166 -14.00 2.58 4.78
CA ASN A 166 -14.95 1.71 4.10
C ASN A 166 -14.53 0.23 4.11
N LEU A 167 -13.30 -0.08 4.51
CA LEU A 167 -12.83 -1.46 4.66
C LEU A 167 -13.54 -2.17 5.82
N SER A 168 -13.93 -3.42 5.60
CA SER A 168 -14.70 -4.18 6.59
C SER A 168 -13.86 -4.58 7.81
N GLU A 169 -12.54 -4.60 7.65
CA GLU A 169 -11.50 -4.96 8.61
C GLU A 169 -11.15 -3.80 9.55
N VAL A 170 -11.51 -2.58 9.16
CA VAL A 170 -11.13 -1.36 9.87
C VAL A 170 -12.20 -1.04 10.92
N ASP A 171 -11.75 -0.75 12.12
CA ASP A 171 -12.59 -0.29 13.23
C ASP A 171 -12.67 1.24 13.22
N ASN A 172 -11.52 1.91 13.05
CA ASN A 172 -11.46 3.36 13.02
C ASN A 172 -10.24 3.90 12.25
N VAL A 173 -10.34 5.14 11.78
CA VAL A 173 -9.25 5.90 11.14
C VAL A 173 -9.30 7.33 11.68
N GLU A 174 -8.17 7.83 12.16
CA GLU A 174 -8.02 9.13 12.81
C GLU A 174 -6.77 9.85 12.30
N THR A 175 -6.73 11.18 12.45
CA THR A 175 -5.53 11.96 12.15
C THR A 175 -4.50 11.80 13.28
N ASN A 176 -3.22 11.86 12.92
CA ASN A 176 -2.16 11.83 13.93
C ASN A 176 -2.03 13.21 14.61
N ALA A 177 -2.65 13.39 15.77
CA ALA A 177 -2.68 14.67 16.48
C ALA A 177 -1.30 15.09 17.03
N ILE A 178 -0.99 16.39 16.93
CA ILE A 178 0.20 16.99 17.52
C ILE A 178 -0.14 17.39 18.95
N VAL A 179 0.51 16.78 19.94
CA VAL A 179 0.36 17.17 21.35
C VAL A 179 1.10 18.48 21.57
N GLN A 180 0.37 19.56 21.86
CA GLN A 180 0.97 20.85 22.21
C GLN A 180 1.48 20.80 23.66
N PRO A 181 2.74 21.19 23.94
CA PRO A 181 3.20 21.35 25.30
C PRO A 181 2.46 22.52 25.95
N PHE A 182 1.89 22.28 27.13
CA PHE A 182 1.19 23.27 27.95
C PHE A 182 2.14 24.24 28.65
#